data_AF-A0A9W6K891-F1
#
_entry.id   AF-A0A9W6K891-F1
#
_cell.length_a   1.000
_cell.length_b   1.000
_cell.length_c   1.000
_cell.angle_alpha   90.00
_cell.angle_beta   90.00
_cell.angle_gamma   90.00
#
_symmetry.space_group_name_H-M   'P 1'
#
loop_
_entity.id
_entity.type
_entity.pdbx_description
1 polymer ?
#
loop_
_entity_poly.entity_id
_entity_poly.type
_entity_poly.pdbx_seq_one_letter_code
_entity_poly.pdbx_strand_id
1 'polypeptide(L)'
;MSQLTQNGARAAQRGFTLLELMIVVAIIGIISAIAYPSYMNHVRTAHRADAEASLVELSQFMERHYTANGFYTDPATGDEAPELPFDTSPKDGGNAMYDLSVSAISNNTFTLSATPVDGKMMAGDGCASLTLTNTGLRGVSEDATLDKAECWKR
;
A
#
# COMPACT_ATOMS: atom_id res chain seq x y z
N MET A 1 31.97 -55.74 50.31
CA MET A 1 32.12 -54.75 49.20
C MET A 1 31.00 -55.03 48.20
N SER A 2 29.76 -54.71 48.54
CA SER A 2 29.06 -53.46 48.16
C SER A 2 29.00 -53.27 46.64
N GLN A 3 27.97 -53.87 46.02
CA GLN A 3 27.51 -53.45 44.69
C GLN A 3 26.33 -52.49 44.90
N LEU A 4 26.54 -51.20 44.60
CA LEU A 4 25.47 -50.24 44.37
C LEU A 4 25.40 -50.03 42.85
N THR A 5 24.62 -50.85 42.18
CA THR A 5 24.21 -50.62 40.80
C THR A 5 23.32 -49.38 40.74
N GLN A 6 23.86 -48.27 40.23
CA GLN A 6 23.10 -47.06 39.90
C GLN A 6 22.14 -47.35 38.75
N ASN A 7 20.84 -47.44 39.04
CA ASN A 7 19.79 -47.40 38.02
C ASN A 7 19.61 -45.94 37.57
N GLY A 8 20.33 -45.55 36.52
CA GLY A 8 20.07 -44.29 35.81
C GLY A 8 18.71 -44.35 35.12
N ALA A 9 17.72 -43.61 35.62
CA ALA A 9 16.44 -43.45 34.96
C ALA A 9 16.65 -42.79 33.59
N ARG A 10 16.49 -43.56 32.50
CA ARG A 10 16.44 -43.01 31.14
C ARG A 10 15.20 -42.12 31.05
N ALA A 11 15.41 -40.81 30.94
CA ALA A 11 14.34 -39.91 30.53
C ALA A 11 13.83 -40.38 29.16
N ALA A 12 12.60 -40.86 29.09
CA ALA A 12 11.99 -41.27 27.84
C ALA A 12 11.91 -40.06 26.91
N GLN A 13 12.63 -40.08 25.79
CA GLN A 13 12.48 -39.10 24.73
C GLN A 13 11.05 -39.21 24.19
N ARG A 14 10.22 -38.21 24.49
CA ARG A 14 8.89 -38.06 23.89
C ARG A 14 9.07 -37.43 22.51
N GLY A 15 8.80 -38.19 21.45
CA GLY A 15 8.70 -37.68 20.08
C GLY A 15 7.28 -37.29 19.72
N PHE A 16 7.12 -36.34 18.80
CA PHE A 16 5.83 -36.02 18.19
C PHE A 16 5.32 -37.20 17.36
N THR A 17 4.02 -37.49 17.43
CA THR A 17 3.41 -38.51 16.57
C THR A 17 3.13 -37.94 15.18
N LEU A 18 3.16 -38.79 14.15
CA LEU A 18 2.78 -38.37 12.79
C LEU A 18 1.33 -37.87 12.73
N LEU A 19 0.44 -38.47 13.53
CA LEU A 19 -0.96 -38.08 13.60
C LEU A 19 -1.14 -36.69 14.22
N GLU A 20 -0.37 -36.35 15.25
CA GLU A 20 -0.37 -35.03 15.87
C GLU A 20 0.08 -33.96 14.88
N LEU A 21 1.11 -34.24 14.08
CA LEU A 21 1.57 -33.33 13.03
C LEU A 21 0.51 -33.15 11.92
N MET A 22 -0.19 -34.21 11.51
CA MET A 22 -1.26 -34.11 10.50
C MET A 22 -2.42 -33.23 10.97
N ILE A 23 -2.84 -33.36 12.24
CA ILE A 23 -3.91 -32.54 12.80
C ILE A 23 -3.47 -31.06 12.87
N VAL A 24 -2.22 -30.79 13.27
CA VAL A 24 -1.68 -29.42 13.33
C VAL A 24 -1.67 -28.78 11.94
N VAL A 25 -1.20 -29.49 10.92
CA VAL A 25 -1.20 -28.98 9.53
C VAL A 25 -2.61 -28.75 9.02
N ALA A 26 -3.56 -29.65 9.33
CA ALA A 26 -4.97 -29.46 8.96
C ALA A 26 -5.56 -28.19 9.58
N ILE A 27 -5.30 -27.92 10.85
CA ILE A 27 -5.78 -26.70 11.54
C ILE A 27 -5.15 -25.45 10.94
N ILE A 28 -3.83 -25.44 10.71
CA ILE A 28 -3.13 -24.30 10.09
C ILE A 28 -3.66 -24.03 8.69
N GLY A 29 -3.97 -25.07 7.91
CA GLY A 29 -4.55 -24.93 6.58
C GLY A 29 -5.90 -24.20 6.60
N ILE A 30 -6.78 -24.56 7.53
CA ILE A 30 -8.10 -23.91 7.69
C ILE A 30 -7.94 -22.44 8.06
N ILE A 31 -7.08 -22.12 9.03
CA ILE A 31 -6.86 -20.74 9.48
C ILE A 31 -6.26 -19.89 8.35
N SER A 32 -5.27 -20.44 7.64
CA SER A 32 -4.54 -19.72 6.59
C SER A 32 -5.44 -19.29 5.43
N ALA A 33 -6.45 -20.09 5.09
CA ALA A 33 -7.40 -19.80 4.02
C ALA A 33 -8.18 -18.48 4.23
N ILE A 34 -8.44 -18.09 5.48
CA ILE A 34 -9.17 -16.87 5.83
C ILE A 34 -8.19 -15.74 6.21
N ALA A 35 -7.15 -16.09 6.97
CA ALA A 35 -6.20 -15.10 7.49
C ALA A 35 -5.38 -14.43 6.37
N TYR A 36 -4.93 -15.19 5.38
CA TYR A 36 -4.08 -14.69 4.31
C TYR A 36 -4.74 -13.61 3.42
N PRO A 37 -5.93 -13.83 2.83
CA PRO A 37 -6.59 -12.79 2.02
C PRO A 37 -6.96 -11.56 2.85
N SER A 38 -7.36 -11.75 4.11
CA SER A 38 -7.66 -10.65 5.03
C SER A 38 -6.43 -9.77 5.29
N TYR A 39 -5.28 -10.39 5.56
CA TYR A 39 -4.02 -9.67 5.75
C TYR A 39 -3.62 -8.91 4.49
N MET A 40 -3.69 -9.53 3.31
CA MET A 40 -3.39 -8.84 2.04
C MET A 40 -4.28 -7.61 1.83
N ASN A 41 -5.57 -7.69 2.12
CA ASN A 41 -6.47 -6.54 2.03
C ASN A 41 -6.13 -5.43 3.05
N HIS A 42 -5.68 -5.81 4.24
CA HIS A 42 -5.20 -4.87 5.24
C HIS A 42 -3.97 -4.10 4.75
N VAL A 43 -2.97 -4.79 4.20
CA VAL A 43 -1.75 -4.15 3.64
C VAL A 43 -2.10 -3.26 2.44
N ARG A 44 -2.99 -3.69 1.53
CA ARG A 44 -3.47 -2.85 0.43
C ARG A 44 -4.16 -1.57 0.92
N THR A 45 -4.96 -1.67 1.97
CA THR A 45 -5.59 -0.50 2.59
C THR A 45 -4.55 0.45 3.17
N ALA A 46 -3.48 -0.06 3.79
CA ALA A 46 -2.39 0.76 4.29
C ALA A 46 -1.68 1.52 3.16
N HIS A 47 -1.34 0.85 2.05
CA HIS A 47 -0.72 1.50 0.91
C HIS A 47 -1.63 2.55 0.24
N ARG A 48 -2.95 2.32 0.18
CA ARG A 48 -3.89 3.35 -0.26
C ARG A 48 -3.88 4.58 0.66
N ALA A 49 -3.80 4.36 1.98
CA ALA A 49 -3.70 5.46 2.94
C ALA A 49 -2.38 6.25 2.79
N ASP A 50 -1.26 5.56 2.53
CA ASP A 50 0.03 6.21 2.25
C ASP A 50 -0.02 7.02 0.95
N ALA A 51 -0.64 6.49 -0.10
CA ALA A 51 -0.87 7.19 -1.37
C ALA A 51 -1.78 8.41 -1.19
N GLU A 52 -2.88 8.28 -0.45
CA GLU A 52 -3.75 9.40 -0.09
C GLU A 52 -2.98 10.51 0.64
N ALA A 53 -2.20 10.16 1.67
CA ALA A 53 -1.41 11.12 2.42
C ALA A 53 -0.41 11.85 1.51
N SER A 54 0.22 11.09 0.61
CA SER A 54 1.14 11.62 -0.41
C SER A 54 0.44 12.61 -1.35
N LEU A 55 -0.74 12.27 -1.87
CA LEU A 55 -1.52 13.17 -2.73
C LEU A 55 -1.93 14.45 -2.01
N VAL A 56 -2.26 14.39 -0.72
CA VAL A 56 -2.60 15.57 0.09
C VAL A 56 -1.35 16.43 0.37
N GLU A 57 -0.18 15.84 0.58
CA GLU A 57 1.08 16.59 0.70
C GLU A 57 1.43 17.29 -0.62
N LEU A 58 1.27 16.60 -1.75
CA LEU A 58 1.50 17.16 -3.09
C LEU A 58 0.46 18.24 -3.44
N SER A 59 -0.80 18.10 -3.03
CA SER A 59 -1.80 19.15 -3.27
C SER A 59 -1.40 20.43 -2.54
N GLN A 60 -0.92 20.34 -1.29
CA GLN A 60 -0.39 21.50 -0.57
C GLN A 60 0.84 22.13 -1.25
N PHE A 61 1.69 21.32 -1.87
CA PHE A 61 2.79 21.83 -2.69
C PHE A 61 2.28 22.63 -3.89
N MET A 62 1.29 22.11 -4.62
CA MET A 62 0.68 22.81 -5.75
C MET A 62 0.02 24.13 -5.33
N GLU A 63 -0.70 24.15 -4.19
CA GLU A 63 -1.30 25.38 -3.66
C GLU A 63 -0.24 26.44 -3.29
N ARG A 64 0.89 26.02 -2.73
CA ARG A 64 2.03 26.93 -2.46
C ARG A 64 2.62 27.48 -3.75
N HIS A 65 2.76 26.65 -4.77
CA HIS A 65 3.23 27.08 -6.09
C HIS A 65 2.29 28.14 -6.70
N TYR A 66 0.98 27.89 -6.66
CA TYR A 66 -0.01 28.87 -7.14
C TYR A 66 0.02 30.17 -6.34
N THR A 67 0.21 30.11 -5.02
CA THR A 67 0.32 31.31 -4.18
C THR A 67 1.55 32.16 -4.54
N ALA A 68 2.65 31.52 -4.96
CA ALA A 68 3.87 32.22 -5.33
C ALA A 68 3.81 32.82 -6.75
N ASN A 69 3.20 32.09 -7.69
CA ASN A 69 3.31 32.42 -9.12
C ASN A 69 2.01 32.93 -9.75
N GLY A 70 0.85 32.66 -9.13
CA GLY A 70 -0.48 33.01 -9.64
C GLY A 70 -1.06 32.03 -10.67
N PHE A 71 -0.38 30.91 -10.90
CA PHE A 71 -0.78 29.83 -11.82
C PHE A 71 -0.22 28.49 -11.31
N TYR A 72 -0.82 27.37 -11.70
CA TYR A 72 -0.30 26.03 -11.38
C TYR A 72 0.71 25.50 -12.39
N THR A 73 0.62 25.96 -13.64
CA THR A 73 1.55 25.61 -14.72
C THR A 73 2.84 26.41 -14.60
N ASP A 74 3.91 26.00 -15.27
CA ASP A 74 5.12 26.82 -15.37
C ASP A 74 5.29 27.37 -16.81
N PRO A 75 5.09 28.68 -17.04
CA PRO A 75 5.29 29.29 -18.35
C PRO A 75 6.72 29.17 -18.87
N ALA A 76 7.71 29.00 -17.97
CA ALA A 76 9.10 28.80 -18.36
C ALA A 76 9.36 27.41 -18.94
N THR A 77 8.48 26.44 -18.67
CA THR A 77 8.57 25.06 -19.16
C THR A 77 7.53 24.72 -20.23
N GLY A 78 6.77 25.70 -20.71
CA GLY A 78 5.75 25.50 -21.75
C GLY A 78 4.37 25.14 -21.21
N ASP A 79 4.01 25.69 -20.05
CA ASP A 79 2.75 25.44 -19.33
C ASP A 79 2.62 24.01 -18.77
N GLU A 80 3.76 23.38 -18.47
CA GLU A 80 3.82 22.07 -17.83
C GLU A 80 3.63 22.17 -16.30
N ALA A 81 3.42 21.02 -15.64
CA ALA A 81 3.41 20.97 -14.19
C ALA A 81 4.79 21.27 -13.59
N PRO A 82 4.85 21.94 -12.42
CA PRO A 82 6.10 22.07 -11.67
C PRO A 82 6.58 20.68 -11.24
N GLU A 83 7.90 20.54 -11.11
CA GLU A 83 8.51 19.32 -10.60
C GLU A 83 8.01 19.05 -9.17
N LEU A 84 7.44 17.86 -8.96
CA LEU A 84 6.95 17.44 -7.66
C LEU A 84 8.12 17.15 -6.71
N PRO A 85 8.01 17.44 -5.41
CA PRO A 85 9.08 17.18 -4.44
C PRO A 85 9.39 15.69 -4.24
N PHE A 86 8.50 14.82 -4.70
CA PHE A 86 8.64 13.36 -4.78
C PHE A 86 7.54 12.82 -5.70
N ASP A 87 7.78 11.66 -6.30
CA ASP A 87 6.98 11.07 -7.38
C ASP A 87 6.61 9.60 -7.10
N THR A 88 6.87 9.08 -5.90
CA THR A 88 6.53 7.71 -5.51
C THR A 88 5.89 7.64 -4.14
N SER A 89 4.99 6.69 -3.93
CA SER A 89 4.47 6.34 -2.61
C SER A 89 4.64 4.83 -2.31
N PRO A 90 5.17 4.44 -1.13
CA PRO A 90 5.64 5.32 -0.05
C PRO A 90 6.89 6.15 -0.43
N LYS A 91 7.02 7.33 0.20
CA LYS A 91 8.05 8.35 -0.14
C LYS A 91 9.49 7.91 0.16
N ASP A 92 9.68 6.90 0.99
CA ASP A 92 11.00 6.37 1.35
C ASP A 92 11.69 5.61 0.20
N GLY A 93 10.99 5.36 -0.91
CA GLY A 93 11.56 4.83 -2.16
C GLY A 93 12.01 3.36 -2.08
N GLY A 94 11.97 2.74 -0.90
CA GLY A 94 12.45 1.36 -0.70
C GLY A 94 11.58 0.32 -1.40
N ASN A 95 10.28 0.58 -1.55
CA ASN A 95 9.35 -0.27 -2.29
C ASN A 95 8.10 0.52 -2.72
N ALA A 96 8.27 1.40 -3.72
CA ALA A 96 7.17 2.16 -4.30
C ALA A 96 6.04 1.23 -4.78
N MET A 97 4.83 1.52 -4.32
CA MET A 97 3.59 0.84 -4.68
C MET A 97 2.76 1.67 -5.66
N TYR A 98 2.96 2.98 -5.65
CA TYR A 98 2.31 3.95 -6.52
C TYR A 98 3.33 4.92 -7.10
N ASP A 99 3.17 5.24 -8.38
CA ASP A 99 3.79 6.39 -9.04
C ASP A 99 2.85 7.59 -8.93
N LEU A 100 3.38 8.73 -8.49
CA LEU A 100 2.67 9.97 -8.25
C LEU A 100 2.97 10.96 -9.38
N SER A 101 1.93 11.53 -9.96
CA SER A 101 2.07 12.47 -11.08
C SER A 101 0.93 13.49 -11.13
N VAL A 102 1.10 14.53 -11.94
CA VAL A 102 0.02 15.44 -12.32
C VAL A 102 -0.58 14.90 -13.62
N SER A 103 -1.79 14.34 -13.56
CA SER A 103 -2.45 13.72 -14.72
C SER A 103 -3.21 14.71 -15.60
N ALA A 104 -3.55 15.89 -15.07
CA ALA A 104 -4.11 16.99 -15.82
C ALA A 104 -3.74 18.32 -15.17
N ILE A 105 -3.44 19.33 -15.98
CA ILE A 105 -3.08 20.67 -15.49
C ILE A 105 -3.62 21.77 -16.40
N SER A 106 -3.94 22.91 -15.79
CA SER A 106 -4.14 24.21 -16.44
C SER A 106 -3.65 25.30 -15.48
N ASN A 107 -3.62 26.55 -15.91
CA ASN A 107 -3.21 27.66 -15.04
C ASN A 107 -3.96 27.69 -13.70
N ASN A 108 -5.22 27.22 -13.65
CA ASN A 108 -6.09 27.36 -12.48
C ASN A 108 -6.61 26.02 -11.93
N THR A 109 -6.21 24.88 -12.51
CA THR A 109 -6.64 23.56 -12.07
C THR A 109 -5.52 22.55 -12.15
N PHE A 110 -5.53 21.57 -11.27
CA PHE A 110 -4.70 20.39 -11.39
C PHE A 110 -5.48 19.14 -10.96
N THR A 111 -5.04 18.00 -11.46
CA THR A 111 -5.40 16.67 -10.97
C THR A 111 -4.12 15.91 -10.68
N LEU A 112 -3.92 15.55 -9.42
CA LEU A 112 -2.88 14.61 -9.01
C LEU A 112 -3.40 13.19 -9.17
N SER A 113 -2.50 12.26 -9.51
CA SER A 113 -2.77 10.84 -9.65
C SER A 113 -1.75 10.03 -8.86
N ALA A 114 -2.21 8.99 -8.17
CA ALA A 114 -1.40 7.91 -7.64
C ALA A 114 -1.75 6.63 -8.41
N THR A 115 -0.87 6.23 -9.32
CA THR A 115 -1.06 5.10 -10.24
C THR A 115 -0.32 3.87 -9.71
N PRO A 116 -0.97 2.71 -9.54
CA PRO A 116 -0.29 1.51 -9.07
C PRO A 116 0.90 1.13 -9.96
N VAL A 117 2.02 0.78 -9.34
CA VAL A 117 3.22 0.33 -10.07
C VAL A 117 3.00 -1.08 -10.61
N ASP A 118 3.27 -1.28 -11.91
CA ASP A 118 3.16 -2.57 -12.56
C ASP A 118 4.04 -3.65 -11.91
N GLY A 119 3.50 -4.86 -11.79
CA GLY A 119 4.20 -5.98 -11.17
C GLY A 119 4.33 -5.89 -9.64
N LYS A 120 3.77 -4.85 -8.99
CA LYS A 120 3.68 -4.73 -7.53
C LYS A 120 2.30 -5.16 -7.03
N MET A 121 2.17 -5.26 -5.71
CA MET A 121 0.94 -5.79 -5.07
C MET A 121 -0.32 -4.96 -5.34
N MET A 122 -0.16 -3.68 -5.73
CA MET A 122 -1.25 -2.76 -6.03
C MET A 122 -1.70 -2.79 -7.49
N ALA A 123 -0.93 -3.37 -8.42
CA ALA A 123 -1.25 -3.40 -9.87
C ALA A 123 -2.59 -4.10 -10.20
N GLY A 124 -3.07 -4.98 -9.32
CA GLY A 124 -4.36 -5.66 -9.45
C GLY A 124 -5.35 -5.28 -8.35
N ASP A 125 -5.14 -4.15 -7.67
CA ASP A 125 -6.10 -3.65 -6.70
C ASP A 125 -7.31 -3.03 -7.41
N GLY A 126 -8.51 -3.31 -6.90
CA GLY A 126 -9.74 -2.89 -7.57
C GLY A 126 -9.98 -1.38 -7.60
N CYS A 127 -9.15 -0.59 -6.92
CA CYS A 127 -9.24 0.87 -6.89
C CYS A 127 -8.52 1.59 -8.03
N ALA A 128 -7.73 0.88 -8.85
CA ALA A 128 -6.92 1.46 -9.92
C ALA A 128 -6.13 2.70 -9.44
N SER A 129 -6.11 3.79 -10.22
CA SER A 129 -5.42 5.03 -9.83
C SER A 129 -6.29 5.90 -8.91
N LEU A 130 -5.72 6.40 -7.82
CA LEU A 130 -6.38 7.38 -6.94
C LEU A 130 -6.10 8.79 -7.46
N THR A 131 -7.12 9.64 -7.55
CA THR A 131 -6.98 11.01 -8.07
C THR A 131 -7.42 12.07 -7.07
N LEU A 132 -6.73 13.21 -7.03
CA LEU A 132 -7.09 14.36 -6.20
C LEU A 132 -7.01 15.66 -7.01
N THR A 133 -8.12 16.40 -7.10
CA THR A 133 -8.14 17.70 -7.79
C THR A 133 -7.76 18.85 -6.87
N ASN A 134 -7.49 20.02 -7.45
CA ASN A 134 -7.27 21.29 -6.73
C ASN A 134 -8.43 21.71 -5.82
N THR A 135 -9.64 21.23 -6.07
CA THR A 135 -10.81 21.49 -5.22
C THR A 135 -10.99 20.46 -4.09
N GLY A 136 -10.06 19.51 -3.96
CA GLY A 136 -10.14 18.42 -3.01
C GLY A 136 -11.10 17.30 -3.44
N LEU A 137 -11.54 17.27 -4.71
CA LEU A 137 -12.34 16.15 -5.21
C LEU A 137 -11.45 14.92 -5.36
N ARG A 138 -11.76 13.94 -4.53
CA ARG A 138 -11.17 12.61 -4.54
C ARG A 138 -11.84 11.76 -5.61
N GLY A 139 -11.09 10.95 -6.33
CA GLY A 139 -11.60 10.12 -7.42
C GLY A 139 -10.79 8.87 -7.60
N VAL A 140 -11.31 7.98 -8.42
CA VAL A 140 -10.59 6.81 -8.93
C VAL A 140 -10.64 6.86 -10.45
N SER A 141 -9.66 6.27 -11.13
CA SER A 141 -9.67 6.19 -12.59
C SER A 141 -10.82 5.30 -13.10
N GLU A 142 -11.18 5.46 -14.38
CA GLU A 142 -12.36 4.81 -14.97
C GLU A 142 -12.27 3.27 -15.02
N ASP A 143 -11.07 2.72 -14.92
CA ASP A 143 -10.77 1.29 -14.87
C ASP A 143 -10.92 0.69 -13.45
N ALA A 144 -11.25 1.51 -12.44
CA ALA A 144 -11.57 1.01 -11.11
C ALA A 144 -12.80 0.09 -11.13
N THR A 145 -12.68 -1.03 -10.42
CA THR A 145 -13.74 -2.03 -10.24
C THR A 145 -14.46 -1.92 -8.90
N LEU A 146 -13.85 -1.22 -7.94
CA LEU A 146 -14.42 -0.89 -6.63
C LEU A 146 -14.96 0.54 -6.63
N ASP A 147 -15.93 0.80 -5.74
CA ASP A 147 -16.48 2.14 -5.64
C ASP A 147 -15.47 3.12 -5.03
N LYS A 148 -15.53 4.38 -5.46
CA LYS A 148 -14.70 5.47 -4.92
C LYS A 148 -14.75 5.53 -3.40
N ALA A 149 -15.92 5.33 -2.78
CA ALA A 149 -16.05 5.40 -1.32
C ALA A 149 -15.30 4.28 -0.61
N GLU A 150 -15.18 3.10 -1.23
CA GLU A 150 -14.42 1.97 -0.69
C GLU A 150 -12.90 2.20 -0.82
N CYS A 151 -12.49 2.87 -1.89
CA CYS A 151 -11.09 3.17 -2.18
C CYS A 151 -10.52 4.30 -1.33
N TRP A 152 -11.31 5.36 -1.14
CA TRP A 152 -10.99 6.53 -0.31
C TRP A 152 -11.58 6.44 1.09
N LYS A 153 -11.56 5.24 1.70
CA LYS A 153 -12.21 4.91 2.98
C LYS A 153 -12.33 6.13 3.90
N ARG A 154 -13.54 6.69 3.94
CA ARG A 154 -13.91 7.76 4.86
C ARG A 154 -14.50 7.17 6.13
#